data_AF-A0A3D2SBK6-F1
#
_entry.id   AF-A0A3D2SBK6-F1
#
_cell.length_a   1.000
_cell.length_b   1.000
_cell.length_c   1.000
_cell.angle_alpha   90.00
_cell.angle_beta   90.00
_cell.angle_gamma   90.00
#
_symmetry.space_group_name_H-M   'P 1'
#
loop_
_entity.id
_entity.type
_entity.pdbx_description
1 polymer ?
#
loop_
_entity_poly.entity_id
_entity_poly.type
_entity_poly.pdbx_seq_one_letter_code
_entity_poly.pdbx_strand_id
1 'polypeptide(L)'
;MDEADGLDRMKSGSRRLWNQLFPAGILLMVGSKYIFPLVFNEQFATSYIYFNIYLLLIIPRLLFPQSLFISRGWTRWQLYISMMEFAINIGSSLLLMRWIGLPGIAFGTLIAYFFEKICMVIILQKKGVALSRYTHVNTYLFYSLVLAGVFLITTLSELI
;
A
#
# COMPACT_ATOMS: atom_id res chain seq x y z
N MET A 1 23.47 -14.52 16.22
CA MET A 1 22.93 -14.09 14.91
C MET A 1 22.80 -12.58 15.01
N ASP A 2 23.73 -11.84 14.40
CA ASP A 2 23.85 -10.40 14.63
C ASP A 2 22.67 -9.63 14.05
N GLU A 3 22.06 -8.78 14.86
CA GLU A 3 20.87 -7.98 14.54
C GLU A 3 21.08 -7.11 13.28
N ALA A 4 22.32 -6.72 13.00
CA ALA A 4 22.72 -5.94 11.82
C ALA A 4 22.57 -6.74 10.50
N ASP A 5 22.98 -8.01 10.47
CA ASP A 5 22.91 -8.85 9.26
C ASP A 5 21.45 -9.16 8.86
N GLY A 6 20.56 -9.30 9.85
CA GLY A 6 19.12 -9.47 9.61
C GLY A 6 18.47 -8.24 8.95
N LEU A 7 18.84 -7.03 9.38
CA LEU A 7 18.32 -5.77 8.83
C LEU A 7 18.78 -5.53 7.39
N ASP A 8 20.04 -5.84 7.07
CA ASP A 8 20.60 -5.66 5.72
C ASP A 8 20.01 -6.64 4.69
N ARG A 9 19.73 -7.87 5.11
CA ARG A 9 18.99 -8.85 4.28
C ARG A 9 17.55 -8.42 4.02
N MET A 10 16.87 -7.85 5.02
CA MET A 10 15.52 -7.30 4.82
C MET A 10 15.51 -6.11 3.86
N LYS A 11 16.51 -5.23 3.96
CA LYS A 11 16.65 -4.05 3.10
C LYS A 11 16.90 -4.41 1.64
N SER A 12 17.79 -5.39 1.40
CA SER A 12 18.09 -5.88 0.05
C SER A 12 16.93 -6.66 -0.57
N GLY A 13 16.24 -7.50 0.21
CA GLY A 13 15.02 -8.19 -0.23
C GLY A 13 13.89 -7.21 -0.60
N SER A 14 13.67 -6.19 0.22
CA SER A 14 12.66 -5.15 -0.03
C SER A 14 12.93 -4.42 -1.35
N ARG A 15 14.19 -4.07 -1.63
CA ARG A 15 14.58 -3.39 -2.87
C ARG A 15 14.28 -4.23 -4.12
N ARG A 16 14.51 -5.54 -4.06
CA ARG A 16 14.20 -6.45 -5.18
C ARG A 16 12.70 -6.47 -5.48
N LEU A 17 11.87 -6.55 -4.43
CA LEU A 17 10.41 -6.53 -4.56
C LEU A 17 9.92 -5.19 -5.12
N TRP A 18 10.47 -4.07 -4.67
CA TRP A 18 10.06 -2.76 -5.17
C TRP A 18 10.35 -2.59 -6.66
N ASN A 19 11.55 -2.98 -7.10
CA ASN A 19 11.95 -2.87 -8.49
C ASN A 19 11.15 -3.79 -9.44
N GLN A 20 10.43 -4.78 -8.90
CA GLN A 20 9.57 -5.65 -9.69
C GLN A 20 8.11 -5.18 -9.63
N LEU A 21 7.60 -4.94 -8.42
CA LEU A 21 6.18 -4.69 -8.19
C LEU A 21 5.75 -3.26 -8.54
N PHE A 22 6.59 -2.24 -8.31
CA PHE A 22 6.22 -0.87 -8.70
C PHE A 22 6.14 -0.71 -10.23
N PRO A 23 7.15 -1.11 -11.02
CA PRO A 23 7.04 -1.03 -12.49
C PRO A 23 5.90 -1.88 -13.04
N ALA A 24 5.70 -3.10 -12.52
CA ALA A 24 4.56 -3.92 -12.91
C ALA A 24 3.22 -3.24 -12.60
N GLY A 25 3.07 -2.66 -11.41
CA GLY A 25 1.88 -1.91 -11.01
C GLY A 25 1.63 -0.70 -11.90
N ILE A 26 2.68 0.07 -12.23
CA ILE A 26 2.58 1.22 -13.15
C ILE A 26 2.13 0.79 -14.54
N LEU A 27 2.76 -0.24 -15.11
CA LEU A 27 2.40 -0.74 -16.44
C LEU A 27 0.96 -1.27 -16.48
N LEU A 28 0.56 -2.00 -15.44
CA LEU A 28 -0.81 -2.50 -15.31
C LEU A 28 -1.82 -1.36 -15.14
N MET A 29 -1.50 -0.31 -14.39
CA MET A 29 -2.38 0.84 -14.18
C MET A 29 -2.59 1.65 -15.46
N VAL A 30 -1.54 1.85 -16.26
CA VAL A 30 -1.64 2.52 -17.57
C VAL A 30 -2.44 1.67 -18.56
N GLY A 31 -2.21 0.35 -18.55
CA GLY A 31 -2.89 -0.57 -19.45
C GLY A 31 -4.31 -0.96 -19.02
N SER A 32 -4.70 -0.71 -17.76
CA SER A 32 -5.88 -1.34 -17.17
C SER A 32 -7.18 -1.04 -17.91
N LYS A 33 -7.35 0.19 -18.40
CA LYS A 33 -8.51 0.60 -19.21
C LYS A 33 -8.71 -0.27 -20.47
N TYR A 34 -7.63 -0.74 -21.08
CA TYR A 34 -7.66 -1.59 -22.28
C TYR A 34 -7.61 -3.09 -21.94
N ILE A 35 -6.88 -3.46 -20.89
CA ILE A 35 -6.73 -4.85 -20.46
C ILE A 35 -8.05 -5.41 -19.91
N PHE A 36 -8.81 -4.62 -19.16
CA PHE A 36 -10.06 -5.06 -18.55
C PHE A 36 -11.12 -5.54 -19.57
N PRO A 37 -11.50 -4.75 -20.60
CA PRO A 37 -12.46 -5.21 -21.59
C PRO A 37 -11.92 -6.40 -22.41
N LEU A 38 -10.61 -6.47 -22.66
CA LEU A 38 -9.97 -7.56 -23.39
C LEU A 38 -10.05 -8.91 -22.63
N VAL A 39 -9.86 -8.89 -21.31
CA VAL A 39 -9.83 -10.11 -20.48
C VAL A 39 -11.22 -10.52 -19.99
N PHE A 40 -12.09 -9.56 -19.67
CA PHE A 40 -13.36 -9.82 -18.99
C PHE A 40 -14.63 -9.55 -19.80
N ASN A 41 -14.55 -8.85 -20.94
CA ASN A 41 -15.64 -8.25 -21.72
C ASN A 41 -15.99 -6.80 -21.32
N GLU A 42 -16.62 -6.06 -22.26
CA GLU A 42 -16.90 -4.61 -22.12
C GLU A 42 -17.82 -4.24 -20.94
N GLN A 43 -18.64 -5.16 -20.46
CA GLN A 43 -19.48 -4.94 -19.27
C GLN A 43 -18.66 -4.67 -18.00
N PHE A 44 -17.40 -5.12 -17.97
CA PHE A 44 -16.47 -4.89 -16.86
C PHE A 44 -15.48 -3.76 -17.14
N ALA A 45 -15.69 -2.97 -18.21
CA ALA A 45 -14.79 -1.88 -18.56
C ALA A 45 -14.60 -0.94 -17.37
N THR A 46 -15.67 -0.56 -16.66
CA THR A 46 -15.63 0.33 -15.48
C THR A 46 -14.91 -0.27 -14.27
N SER A 47 -14.70 -1.59 -14.23
CA SER A 47 -14.05 -2.25 -13.08
C SER A 47 -12.57 -1.91 -12.94
N TYR A 48 -11.95 -1.38 -14.01
CA TYR A 48 -10.56 -0.94 -14.00
C TYR A 48 -10.29 0.15 -12.93
N ILE A 49 -11.28 0.97 -12.59
CA ILE A 49 -11.17 2.00 -11.55
C ILE A 49 -10.86 1.37 -10.19
N TYR A 50 -11.60 0.33 -9.81
CA TYR A 50 -11.37 -0.37 -8.53
C TYR A 50 -10.00 -1.04 -8.51
N PHE A 51 -9.60 -1.63 -9.64
CA PHE A 51 -8.29 -2.24 -9.79
C PHE A 51 -7.16 -1.22 -9.60
N ASN A 52 -7.28 -0.03 -10.21
CA ASN A 52 -6.30 1.03 -10.07
C ASN A 52 -6.21 1.56 -8.63
N ILE A 53 -7.34 1.68 -7.91
CA ILE A 53 -7.32 2.04 -6.48
C ILE A 53 -6.58 0.97 -5.67
N TYR A 54 -6.85 -0.31 -5.92
CA TYR A 54 -6.15 -1.39 -5.21
C TYR A 54 -4.66 -1.48 -5.55
N LEU A 55 -4.24 -1.09 -6.76
CA LEU A 55 -2.82 -1.01 -7.10
C LEU A 55 -2.08 0.02 -6.21
N LEU A 56 -2.75 1.06 -5.71
CA LEU A 56 -2.12 1.99 -4.74
C LEU A 56 -1.76 1.29 -3.42
N LEU A 57 -2.40 0.18 -3.05
CA LEU A 57 -2.01 -0.61 -1.86
C LEU A 57 -0.58 -1.14 -1.95
N ILE A 58 0.02 -1.21 -3.14
CA ILE A 58 1.43 -1.56 -3.32
C ILE A 58 2.32 -0.65 -2.45
N ILE A 59 1.97 0.63 -2.31
CA ILE A 59 2.71 1.62 -1.51
C ILE A 59 2.82 1.16 -0.03
N PRO A 60 1.73 1.02 0.74
CA PRO A 60 1.82 0.58 2.14
C PRO A 60 2.21 -0.89 2.27
N ARG A 61 1.88 -1.77 1.30
CA ARG A 61 2.21 -3.22 1.37
C ARG A 61 3.69 -3.51 1.24
N LEU A 62 4.43 -2.67 0.54
CA LEU A 62 5.87 -2.84 0.32
C LEU A 62 6.73 -2.26 1.45
N LEU A 63 6.11 -1.60 2.43
CA LEU A 63 6.73 -1.35 3.72
C LEU A 63 6.55 -2.61 4.57
N PHE A 64 7.65 -3.19 5.03
CA PHE A 64 7.67 -4.41 5.85
C PHE A 64 7.95 -4.15 7.35
N PRO A 65 7.27 -3.20 8.04
CA PRO A 65 7.50 -2.99 9.47
C PRO A 65 7.00 -4.19 10.29
N GLN A 66 5.99 -4.90 9.82
CA GLN A 66 5.42 -6.07 10.50
C GLN A 66 6.47 -7.17 10.75
N SER A 67 7.37 -7.41 9.80
CA SER A 67 8.47 -8.36 9.98
C SER A 67 9.38 -7.98 11.15
N LEU A 68 9.62 -6.68 11.38
CA LEU A 68 10.37 -6.19 12.54
C LEU A 68 9.59 -6.36 13.85
N PHE A 69 8.27 -6.15 13.85
CA PHE A 69 7.44 -6.40 15.03
C PHE A 69 7.46 -7.88 15.41
N ILE A 70 7.33 -8.78 14.44
CA ILE A 70 7.36 -10.23 14.66
C ILE A 70 8.74 -10.66 15.17
N SER A 71 9.82 -10.20 14.55
CA SER A 71 11.19 -10.57 14.96
C SER A 71 11.55 -10.09 16.37
N ARG A 72 10.89 -9.03 16.86
CA ARG A 72 11.06 -8.48 18.21
C ARG A 72 10.06 -9.01 19.23
N GLY A 73 9.13 -9.89 18.82
CA GLY A 73 8.07 -10.40 19.69
C GLY A 73 7.01 -9.37 20.09
N TRP A 74 6.89 -8.24 19.37
CA TRP A 74 5.92 -7.17 19.67
C TRP A 74 4.53 -7.43 19.07
N THR A 75 4.09 -8.68 19.11
CA THR A 75 2.82 -9.14 18.52
C THR A 75 1.59 -8.51 19.17
N ARG A 76 1.67 -8.11 20.46
CA ARG A 76 0.58 -7.38 21.13
C ARG A 76 0.32 -6.01 20.49
N TRP A 77 1.37 -5.26 20.17
CA TRP A 77 1.24 -3.97 19.48
C TRP A 77 0.67 -4.16 18.07
N GLN A 78 1.15 -5.18 17.35
CA GLN A 78 0.58 -5.56 16.05
C GLN A 78 -0.93 -5.82 16.14
N LEU A 79 -1.38 -6.59 17.14
CA LEU A 79 -2.79 -6.90 17.36
C LEU A 79 -3.63 -5.63 17.58
N TYR A 80 -3.20 -4.73 18.46
CA TYR A 80 -3.94 -3.48 18.70
C TYR A 80 -4.05 -2.61 17.45
N ILE A 81 -2.96 -2.49 16.69
CA ILE A 81 -2.96 -1.71 15.44
C ILE A 81 -3.91 -2.36 14.42
N SER A 82 -3.88 -3.69 14.26
CA SER A 82 -4.77 -4.40 13.34
C SER A 82 -6.25 -4.29 13.73
N MET A 83 -6.58 -4.27 15.03
CA MET A 83 -7.96 -4.01 15.46
C MET A 83 -8.42 -2.59 15.10
N MET A 84 -7.55 -1.60 15.29
CA MET A 84 -7.83 -0.21 14.89
C MET A 84 -7.93 -0.06 13.37
N GLU A 85 -7.04 -0.71 12.62
CA GLU A 85 -7.07 -0.77 11.15
C GLU A 85 -8.40 -1.33 10.66
N PHE A 86 -8.86 -2.45 11.22
CA PHE A 86 -10.14 -3.05 10.88
C PHE A 86 -11.32 -2.11 11.15
N ALA A 87 -11.34 -1.44 12.32
CA ALA A 87 -12.38 -0.48 12.65
C ALA A 87 -12.38 0.73 11.70
N ILE A 88 -11.20 1.25 11.37
CA ILE A 88 -11.03 2.34 10.41
C ILE A 88 -11.44 1.89 9.01
N ASN A 89 -11.11 0.66 8.61
CA ASN A 89 -11.47 0.11 7.31
C ASN A 89 -12.99 0.11 7.15
N ILE A 90 -13.73 -0.46 8.11
CA ILE A 90 -15.19 -0.47 8.07
C ILE A 90 -15.75 0.95 8.11
N GLY A 91 -15.30 1.78 9.07
CA GLY A 91 -15.81 3.13 9.25
C GLY A 91 -15.59 4.02 8.03
N SER A 92 -14.38 4.03 7.48
CA SER A 92 -14.03 4.81 6.29
C SER A 92 -14.69 4.26 5.03
N SER A 93 -14.72 2.95 4.84
CA SER A 93 -15.37 2.33 3.67
C SER A 93 -16.85 2.68 3.62
N LEU A 94 -17.58 2.60 4.74
CA LEU A 94 -18.99 2.95 4.79
C LEU A 94 -19.23 4.45 4.57
N LEU A 95 -18.38 5.31 5.15
CA LEU A 95 -18.49 6.76 4.99
C LEU A 95 -18.23 7.18 3.54
N LEU A 96 -17.15 6.68 2.93
CA LEU A 96 -16.77 6.98 1.56
C LEU A 96 -17.74 6.36 0.56
N MET A 97 -18.29 5.17 0.85
CA MET A 97 -19.31 4.54 0.02
C MET A 97 -20.53 5.45 -0.17
N ARG A 98 -20.91 6.19 0.88
CA ARG A 98 -22.02 7.13 0.80
C ARG A 98 -21.74 8.32 -0.15
N TRP A 99 -20.48 8.70 -0.33
CA TRP A 99 -20.10 9.91 -1.08
C TRP A 99 -19.71 9.61 -2.51
N ILE A 100 -18.88 8.58 -2.73
CA ILE A 100 -18.31 8.23 -4.04
C ILE A 100 -18.73 6.84 -4.52
N GLY A 101 -19.67 6.18 -3.83
CA GLY A 101 -20.19 4.86 -4.21
C GLY A 101 -19.20 3.73 -3.94
N LEU A 102 -19.30 2.64 -4.71
CA LEU A 102 -18.44 1.46 -4.56
C LEU A 102 -16.92 1.76 -4.51
N PRO A 103 -16.36 2.72 -5.28
CA PRO A 103 -14.94 3.09 -5.18
C PRO A 103 -14.52 3.50 -3.76
N GLY A 104 -15.46 4.05 -2.98
CA GLY A 104 -15.23 4.44 -1.60
C GLY A 104 -14.82 3.30 -0.67
N ILE A 105 -15.26 2.07 -0.95
CA ILE A 105 -14.86 0.88 -0.19
C ILE A 105 -13.37 0.58 -0.43
N ALA A 106 -12.91 0.70 -1.68
CA ALA A 106 -11.50 0.50 -2.02
C ALA A 106 -10.62 1.59 -1.39
N PHE A 107 -11.07 2.85 -1.39
CA PHE A 107 -10.38 3.94 -0.69
C PHE A 107 -10.38 3.75 0.83
N GLY A 108 -11.45 3.23 1.43
CA GLY A 108 -11.46 2.92 2.86
C GLY A 108 -10.41 1.88 3.24
N THR A 109 -10.23 0.86 2.41
CA THR A 109 -9.14 -0.13 2.58
C THR A 109 -7.77 0.53 2.47
N LEU A 110 -7.59 1.43 1.49
CA LEU A 110 -6.34 2.16 1.31
C LEU A 110 -5.99 3.01 2.55
N ILE A 111 -6.95 3.76 3.07
CA ILE A 111 -6.79 4.61 4.26
C ILE A 111 -6.42 3.76 5.48
N ALA A 112 -7.12 2.65 5.70
CA ALA A 112 -6.86 1.75 6.81
C ALA A 112 -5.44 1.16 6.76
N TYR A 113 -4.99 0.72 5.58
CA TYR A 113 -3.64 0.21 5.37
C TYR A 113 -2.55 1.28 5.61
N PHE A 114 -2.78 2.52 5.15
CA PHE A 114 -1.87 3.62 5.43
C PHE A 114 -1.80 3.93 6.92
N PHE A 115 -2.94 3.97 7.59
CA PHE A 115 -3.02 4.15 9.04
C PHE A 115 -2.19 3.09 9.78
N GLU A 116 -2.40 1.81 9.46
CA GLU A 116 -1.66 0.71 10.07
C GLU A 116 -0.15 0.92 9.94
N LYS A 117 0.33 1.20 8.73
CA LYS A 117 1.76 1.36 8.46
C LYS A 117 2.34 2.60 9.15
N ILE A 118 1.62 3.72 9.15
CA ILE A 118 2.04 4.94 9.87
C ILE A 118 2.19 4.65 11.36
N CYS A 119 1.21 4.00 11.99
CA CYS A 119 1.28 3.61 13.40
C CYS A 119 2.50 2.74 13.70
N MET A 120 2.76 1.73 12.86
CA MET A 120 3.92 0.86 13.02
C MET A 120 5.25 1.62 12.89
N VAL A 121 5.37 2.50 11.89
CA VAL A 121 6.58 3.31 11.70
C VAL A 121 6.81 4.23 12.91
N ILE A 122 5.76 4.87 13.42
CA ILE A 122 5.87 5.75 14.60
C ILE A 122 6.34 4.97 15.83
N ILE A 123 5.78 3.78 16.08
CA ILE A 123 6.18 2.95 17.23
C ILE A 123 7.63 2.48 17.07
N LEU A 124 8.05 2.08 15.87
CA LEU A 124 9.44 1.70 15.60
C LEU A 124 10.40 2.87 15.83
N GLN A 125 10.05 4.07 15.37
CA GLN A 125 10.86 5.28 15.61
C GLN A 125 10.98 5.59 17.10
N LYS A 126 9.86 5.53 17.85
CA LYS A 126 9.87 5.71 19.31
C LYS A 126 10.72 4.67 20.04
N LYS A 127 10.92 3.49 19.44
CA LYS A 127 11.77 2.41 19.96
C LYS A 127 13.19 2.43 19.39
N GLY A 128 13.58 3.50 18.68
CA GLY A 128 14.94 3.72 18.19
C GLY A 128 15.26 3.08 16.84
N VAL A 129 14.28 2.52 16.12
CA VAL A 129 14.47 1.97 14.78
C VAL A 129 14.00 2.98 13.73
N ALA A 130 14.95 3.73 13.17
CA ALA A 130 14.67 4.68 12.11
C ALA A 130 14.22 3.98 10.81
N LEU A 131 13.27 4.60 10.09
CA LEU A 131 12.75 4.11 8.80
C LEU A 131 13.88 3.91 7.77
N SER A 132 14.87 4.81 7.77
CA SER A 132 16.05 4.75 6.88
C SER A 132 16.95 3.53 7.11
N ARG A 133 16.84 2.89 8.29
CA ARG A 133 17.68 1.73 8.65
C ARG A 133 17.25 0.47 7.92
N TYR A 134 15.95 0.28 7.69
CA TYR A 134 15.41 -0.91 7.04
C TYR A 134 14.81 -0.64 5.64
N THR A 135 14.58 0.63 5.29
CA THR A 135 13.95 1.04 4.03
C THR A 135 14.79 2.11 3.33
N HIS A 136 15.04 1.97 2.02
CA HIS A 136 15.58 3.06 1.21
C HIS A 136 14.49 4.11 0.93
N VAL A 137 14.33 5.06 1.86
CA VAL A 137 13.23 6.04 1.87
C VAL A 137 13.13 6.84 0.57
N ASN A 138 14.24 7.30 0.00
CA ASN A 138 14.24 8.10 -1.22
C ASN A 138 13.73 7.30 -2.43
N THR A 139 14.20 6.06 -2.60
CA THR A 139 13.75 5.17 -3.67
C THR A 139 12.27 4.81 -3.51
N TYR A 140 11.86 4.52 -2.29
CA TYR A 140 10.46 4.22 -1.98
C TYR A 140 9.54 5.41 -2.27
N LEU A 141 9.91 6.62 -1.83
CA LEU A 141 9.16 7.84 -2.09
C LEU A 141 9.07 8.13 -3.58
N PHE A 142 10.18 8.00 -4.32
CA PHE A 142 10.17 8.18 -5.77
C PHE A 142 9.17 7.24 -6.44
N TYR A 143 9.27 5.93 -6.23
CA TYR A 143 8.33 4.97 -6.83
C TYR A 143 6.87 5.19 -6.39
N SER A 144 6.65 5.54 -5.13
CA SER A 144 5.31 5.82 -4.60
C SER A 144 4.71 7.07 -5.27
N LEU A 145 5.51 8.13 -5.46
CA LEU A 145 5.08 9.35 -6.14
C LEU A 145 4.80 9.09 -7.61
N VAL A 146 5.63 8.29 -8.30
CA VAL A 146 5.37 7.91 -9.70
C VAL A 146 4.06 7.13 -9.81
N LEU A 147 3.86 6.10 -8.99
CA LEU A 147 2.64 5.29 -9.02
C LEU A 147 1.39 6.14 -8.70
N ALA A 148 1.47 7.01 -7.69
CA ALA A 148 0.38 7.93 -7.36
C ALA A 148 0.11 8.93 -8.49
N GLY A 149 1.16 9.48 -9.12
CA GLY A 149 1.01 10.36 -10.28
C GLY A 149 0.32 9.69 -11.45
N VAL A 150 0.71 8.45 -11.77
CA VAL A 150 0.05 7.64 -12.82
C VAL A 150 -1.42 7.39 -12.48
N PHE A 151 -1.75 7.11 -11.21
CA PHE A 151 -3.13 6.96 -10.77
C PHE A 151 -3.96 8.23 -11.01
N LEU A 152 -3.41 9.40 -10.67
CA LEU A 152 -4.08 10.68 -10.89
C LEU A 152 -4.34 10.93 -12.38
N ILE A 153 -3.39 10.61 -13.26
CA ILE A 153 -3.53 10.82 -14.71
C ILE A 153 -4.52 9.84 -15.33
N THR A 154 -4.48 8.57 -14.93
CA THR A 154 -5.25 7.49 -15.59
C THR A 154 -6.66 7.31 -15.04
N THR A 155 -6.88 7.60 -13.76
CA THR A 155 -8.09 7.18 -13.05
C THR A 155 -8.85 8.35 -12.45
N LEU A 156 -8.16 9.34 -11.85
CA LEU A 156 -8.84 10.44 -11.18
C LEU A 156 -9.68 11.28 -12.15
N SER A 157 -9.23 11.44 -13.39
CA SER A 157 -9.99 12.15 -14.43
C SER A 157 -11.30 11.48 -14.83
N GLU A 158 -11.47 10.19 -14.55
CA GLU A 158 -12.71 9.46 -14.82
C GLU A 158 -13.59 9.27 -13.58
N LEU A 159 -13.09 9.66 -12.41
CA LEU A 159 -13.82 9.58 -11.14
C LEU A 159 -14.61 10.87 -10.83
N ILE A 160 -14.27 11.99 -11.48
CA ILE A 160 -14.91 13.32 -11.35
C ILE A 160 -15.79 13.56 -12.58
#